data_AF-A0A1D8KBD0-F1
#
_entry.id   AF-A0A1D8KBD0-F1
#
_cell.length_a   1.000
_cell.length_b   1.000
_cell.length_c   1.000
_cell.angle_alpha   90.00
_cell.angle_beta   90.00
_cell.angle_gamma   90.00
#
_symmetry.space_group_name_H-M   'P 1'
#
loop_
_entity.id
_entity.type
_entity.pdbx_description
1 polymer ?
#
loop_
_entity_poly.entity_id
_entity_poly.type
_entity_poly.pdbx_seq_one_letter_code
_entity_poly.pdbx_strand_id
1 'polypeptide(L)'
;MPYKRKARVLFLSVGDEAEYASACARRLGGDWVDTRITRPGNGEDAVDTAWADLFVTIGQEPDRLSCALSPTTRHVHWPDCGRDEIARRVNGMIGGMRMLARLDPVDTA
;
A
#
# COMPACT_ATOMS: atom_id res chain seq x y z
N MET A 1 18.49 -9.44 7.15
CA MET A 1 18.59 -8.02 7.50
C MET A 1 17.21 -7.54 7.91
N PRO A 2 17.02 -7.05 9.14
CA PRO A 2 15.76 -6.39 9.48
C PRO A 2 15.65 -5.13 8.62
N TYR A 3 14.49 -4.89 8.03
CA TYR A 3 14.20 -3.60 7.42
C TYR A 3 14.49 -2.49 8.44
N LYS A 4 15.29 -1.46 8.08
CA LYS A 4 15.60 -0.33 8.98
C LYS A 4 14.33 0.40 9.47
N ARG A 5 13.22 0.27 8.73
CA ARG A 5 11.87 0.74 9.09
C ARG A 5 10.81 -0.18 8.48
N LYS A 6 9.66 -0.34 9.12
CA LYS A 6 8.51 -1.07 8.55
C LYS A 6 8.14 -0.49 7.18
N ALA A 7 7.82 -1.34 6.22
CA ALA A 7 7.33 -0.90 4.92
C ALA A 7 5.89 -0.38 5.06
N ARG A 8 5.64 0.84 4.59
CA ARG A 8 4.39 1.56 4.84
C ARG A 8 3.48 1.49 3.63
N VAL A 9 2.31 0.89 3.80
CA VAL A 9 1.31 0.73 2.73
C VAL A 9 0.03 1.46 3.09
N LEU A 10 -0.42 2.34 2.22
CA LEU A 10 -1.68 3.06 2.38
C LEU A 10 -2.71 2.50 1.40
N PHE A 11 -3.86 2.07 1.90
CA PHE A 11 -4.96 1.58 1.07
C PHE A 11 -6.09 2.61 1.01
N LEU A 12 -6.68 2.78 -0.17
CA LEU A 12 -7.87 3.59 -0.39
C LEU A 12 -8.94 2.77 -1.12
N SER A 13 -10.16 2.80 -0.59
CA SER A 13 -11.34 2.32 -1.30
C SER A 13 -12.59 3.07 -0.82
N VAL A 14 -13.66 3.01 -1.61
CA VAL A 14 -15.00 3.48 -1.24
C VAL A 14 -15.68 2.48 -0.30
N GLY A 15 -15.45 1.18 -0.52
CA GLY A 15 -16.05 0.09 0.25
C GLY A 15 -15.09 -0.50 1.30
N ASP A 16 -15.32 -1.77 1.66
CA ASP A 16 -14.56 -2.48 2.69
C ASP A 16 -13.27 -3.17 2.18
N GLU A 17 -12.97 -2.97 0.89
CA GLU A 17 -11.85 -3.60 0.20
C GLU A 17 -10.51 -3.15 0.77
N ALA A 18 -10.41 -1.89 1.22
CA ALA A 18 -9.19 -1.35 1.82
C ALA A 18 -8.94 -1.94 3.21
N GLU A 19 -9.99 -2.13 4.02
CA GLU A 19 -9.92 -2.87 5.29
C GLU A 19 -9.47 -4.30 5.06
N TYR A 20 -10.07 -4.99 4.08
CA TYR A 20 -9.74 -6.36 3.76
C TYR A 20 -8.29 -6.50 3.28
N ALA A 21 -7.85 -5.64 2.35
CA ALA A 21 -6.48 -5.62 1.84
C ALA A 21 -5.46 -5.33 2.96
N SER A 22 -5.77 -4.37 3.83
CA SER A 22 -4.95 -4.03 4.99
C SER A 22 -4.81 -5.20 5.97
N ALA A 23 -5.92 -5.91 6.25
CA ALA A 23 -5.90 -7.10 7.09
C ALA A 23 -5.05 -8.22 6.48
N CYS A 24 -5.18 -8.46 5.16
CA CYS A 24 -4.32 -9.42 4.46
C CYS A 24 -2.84 -9.03 4.53
N ALA A 25 -2.52 -7.75 4.31
CA ALA A 25 -1.15 -7.24 4.29
C ALA A 25 -0.51 -7.33 5.68
N ARG A 26 -1.22 -6.98 6.75
CA ARG A 26 -0.74 -7.18 8.14
C ARG A 26 -0.52 -8.65 8.46
N ARG A 27 -1.40 -9.55 8.02
CA ARG A 27 -1.25 -10.98 8.26
C ARG A 27 -0.02 -11.57 7.56
N LEU A 28 0.25 -11.16 6.32
CA LEU A 28 1.37 -11.66 5.51
C LEU A 28 2.70 -10.96 5.82
N GLY A 29 2.63 -9.66 6.07
CA GLY A 29 3.74 -8.78 6.37
C GLY A 29 4.16 -8.78 7.85
N GLY A 30 3.30 -9.23 8.76
CA GLY A 30 3.60 -9.27 10.19
C GLY A 30 4.21 -7.96 10.70
N ASP A 31 5.33 -8.06 11.43
CA ASP A 31 5.95 -6.91 12.08
C ASP A 31 6.74 -5.99 11.14
N TRP A 32 6.99 -6.38 9.88
CA TRP A 32 7.80 -5.58 8.95
C TRP A 32 6.95 -4.72 7.99
N VAL A 33 5.62 -4.83 8.06
CA VAL A 33 4.68 -4.00 7.29
C VAL A 33 3.81 -3.18 8.23
N ASP A 34 3.65 -1.91 7.93
CA ASP A 34 2.69 -1.02 8.57
C ASP A 34 1.66 -0.59 7.53
N THR A 35 0.38 -0.66 7.88
CA THR A 35 -0.70 -0.35 6.95
C THR A 35 -1.63 0.70 7.50
N ARG A 36 -2.04 1.62 6.64
CA ARG A 36 -3.09 2.61 6.91
C ARG A 36 -4.19 2.50 5.86
N ILE A 37 -5.37 2.95 6.23
CA ILE A 37 -6.54 3.00 5.36
C ILE A 37 -7.01 4.44 5.31
N THR A 38 -7.40 4.90 4.14
CA THR A 38 -8.05 6.19 3.92
C THR A 38 -9.30 5.99 3.07
N ARG A 39 -10.30 6.88 3.22
CA ARG A 39 -11.54 6.83 2.44
C ARG A 39 -11.69 8.09 1.59
N PRO A 40 -12.42 8.01 0.47
CA PRO A 40 -12.72 9.20 -0.34
C PRO A 40 -13.79 10.08 0.33
N GLY A 41 -13.45 11.34 0.61
CA GLY A 41 -14.33 12.40 1.17
C GLY A 41 -13.86 12.90 2.54
N ASN A 42 -13.85 14.19 2.91
CA ASN A 42 -14.22 15.44 2.26
C ASN A 42 -13.14 16.48 2.59
N GLY A 43 -12.38 16.95 1.59
CA GLY A 43 -11.71 18.27 1.57
C GLY A 43 -10.66 18.67 2.63
N GLU A 44 -10.56 18.02 3.79
CA GLU A 44 -9.78 18.56 4.92
C GLU A 44 -8.73 17.59 5.48
N ASP A 45 -8.89 16.28 5.28
CA ASP A 45 -7.83 15.31 5.56
C ASP A 45 -6.99 15.13 4.29
N ALA A 46 -5.98 15.98 4.12
CA ALA A 46 -4.94 15.74 3.15
C ALA A 46 -4.37 14.33 3.39
N VAL A 47 -4.62 13.41 2.46
CA VAL A 47 -4.07 12.06 2.53
C VAL A 47 -2.55 12.18 2.63
N ASP A 48 -1.97 11.81 3.77
CA ASP A 48 -0.53 11.84 3.99
C ASP A 48 0.13 10.71 3.18
N THR A 49 0.20 10.93 1.86
CA THR A 49 0.85 10.03 0.92
C THR A 49 2.35 9.97 1.18
N ALA A 50 2.94 11.05 1.73
CA ALA A 50 4.35 11.13 2.07
C ALA A 50 4.78 10.14 3.16
N TRP A 51 3.88 9.75 4.06
CA TRP A 51 4.14 8.65 5.00
C TRP A 51 4.32 7.31 4.28
N ALA A 52 3.60 7.06 3.19
CA ALA A 52 3.52 5.76 2.53
C ALA A 52 4.68 5.54 1.53
N ASP A 53 5.25 4.34 1.56
CA ASP A 53 6.16 3.87 0.52
C ASP A 53 5.37 3.39 -0.70
N LEU A 54 4.16 2.85 -0.44
CA LEU A 54 3.23 2.37 -1.45
C LEU A 54 1.81 2.82 -1.13
N PHE A 55 1.16 3.46 -2.09
CA PHE A 55 -0.24 3.81 -2.08
C PHE A 55 -1.02 2.90 -3.03
N VAL A 56 -2.06 2.25 -2.54
CA VAL A 56 -2.89 1.31 -3.29
C VAL A 56 -4.33 1.81 -3.30
N THR A 57 -4.84 2.08 -4.48
CA THR A 57 -6.25 2.48 -4.68
C THR A 57 -7.02 1.29 -5.24
N ILE A 58 -8.13 0.92 -4.60
CA ILE A 58 -8.94 -0.24 -4.96
C ILE A 58 -10.34 0.26 -5.35
N GLY A 59 -10.71 -0.01 -6.61
CA GLY A 59 -12.04 0.22 -7.13
C GLY A 59 -12.17 1.39 -8.09
N GLN A 60 -13.32 2.06 -8.08
CA GLN A 60 -13.65 3.14 -9.02
C GLN A 60 -12.69 4.34 -8.94
N GLU A 61 -12.56 5.02 -10.09
CA GLU A 61 -11.38 5.68 -10.64
C GLU A 61 -10.49 6.52 -9.69
N PRO A 62 -9.15 6.45 -9.89
CA PRO A 62 -8.19 7.28 -9.18
C PRO A 62 -8.27 8.77 -9.57
N ASP A 63 -8.95 9.14 -10.66
CA ASP A 63 -9.06 10.53 -11.14
C ASP A 63 -9.76 11.47 -10.16
N ARG A 64 -10.53 10.93 -9.20
CA ARG A 64 -11.11 11.72 -8.09
C ARG A 64 -10.13 12.00 -6.96
N LEU A 65 -8.93 11.43 -7.01
CA LEU A 65 -7.88 11.68 -6.04
C LEU A 65 -7.06 12.87 -6.52
N SER A 66 -7.51 14.07 -6.18
CA SER A 66 -6.68 15.29 -6.23
C SER A 66 -5.58 15.27 -5.14
N CYS A 67 -5.03 14.10 -4.81
CA CYS A 67 -3.95 13.95 -3.88
C CYS A 67 -2.64 14.05 -4.65
N ALA A 68 -1.92 15.15 -4.48
CA ALA A 68 -0.54 15.23 -4.93
C ALA A 68 0.25 14.11 -4.23
N LEU A 69 0.69 13.12 -5.00
CA LEU A 69 1.55 12.05 -4.50
C LEU A 69 2.90 12.64 -4.16
N SER A 70 3.44 12.28 -3.00
CA SER A 70 4.85 12.53 -2.71
C SER A 70 5.71 11.86 -3.80
N PRO A 71 6.81 12.51 -4.27
CA PRO A 71 7.69 11.94 -5.30
C PRO A 71 8.35 10.61 -4.90
N THR A 72 8.36 10.30 -3.60
CA THR A 72 8.91 9.05 -3.07
C THR A 72 7.89 7.92 -2.98
N THR A 73 6.60 8.22 -3.14
CA THR A 73 5.51 7.27 -2.93
C THR A 73 5.15 6.60 -4.24
N ARG A 74 5.23 5.27 -4.28
CA ARG A 74 4.73 4.52 -5.43
C ARG A 74 3.22 4.42 -5.35
N HIS A 75 2.54 4.54 -6.48
CA HIS A 75 1.09 4.36 -6.57
C HIS A 75 0.74 3.19 -7.47
N VAL A 76 -0.19 2.36 -7.01
CA VAL A 76 -0.75 1.24 -7.78
C VAL A 76 -2.27 1.31 -7.69
N HIS A 77 -2.93 1.19 -8.84
CA HIS A 77 -4.38 1.08 -8.92
C HIS A 77 -4.80 -0.37 -9.19
N TRP A 78 -5.78 -0.83 -8.43
CA TRP A 78 -6.47 -2.09 -8.59
C TRP A 78 -7.92 -1.81 -8.98
N PRO A 79 -8.41 -2.29 -10.14
CA PRO A 79 -9.84 -2.20 -10.46
C PRO A 79 -10.69 -2.91 -9.41
N ASP A 80 -11.99 -2.59 -9.38
CA ASP A 80 -12.98 -3.30 -8.56
C ASP A 80 -12.82 -4.80 -8.78
N CYS A 81 -12.53 -5.51 -7.69
CA CYS A 81 -12.29 -6.94 -7.73
C CYS A 81 -12.72 -7.58 -6.42
N GLY A 82 -13.16 -8.83 -6.50
CA GLY A 82 -13.57 -9.59 -5.32
C GLY A 82 -12.42 -9.84 -4.35
N ARG A 83 -12.76 -10.18 -3.10
CA ARG A 83 -11.79 -10.44 -2.02
C ARG A 83 -10.71 -11.46 -2.36
N ASP A 84 -11.00 -12.48 -3.16
CA ASP A 84 -10.00 -13.48 -3.58
C ASP A 84 -8.93 -12.89 -4.51
N GLU A 85 -9.30 -11.96 -5.38
CA GLU A 85 -8.35 -11.25 -6.24
C GLU A 85 -7.54 -10.25 -5.41
N ILE A 86 -8.17 -9.53 -4.48
CA ILE A 86 -7.48 -8.64 -3.54
C ILE A 86 -6.44 -9.44 -2.74
N ALA A 87 -6.80 -10.60 -2.20
CA ALA A 87 -5.88 -11.45 -1.45
C ALA A 87 -4.69 -11.92 -2.30
N ARG A 88 -4.94 -12.33 -3.55
CA ARG A 88 -3.87 -12.72 -4.49
C ARG A 88 -2.92 -11.56 -4.79
N ARG A 89 -3.46 -10.36 -5.04
CA ARG A 89 -2.67 -9.15 -5.30
C ARG A 89 -1.84 -8.72 -4.10
N VAL A 90 -2.41 -8.72 -2.90
CA VAL A 90 -1.68 -8.45 -1.66
C VAL A 90 -0.55 -9.47 -1.48
N ASN A 91 -0.79 -10.76 -1.73
CA ASN A 91 0.24 -11.79 -1.62
C ASN A 91 1.41 -11.54 -2.58
N GLY A 92 1.11 -11.26 -3.86
CA GLY A 92 2.13 -10.90 -4.86
C GLY A 92 2.89 -9.63 -4.49
N MET A 93 2.18 -8.59 -4.04
CA MET A 93 2.75 -7.31 -3.63
C MET A 93 3.73 -7.47 -2.46
N ILE A 94 3.31 -8.15 -1.39
CA ILE A 94 4.15 -8.39 -0.21
C ILE A 94 5.36 -9.27 -0.58
N GLY A 95 5.17 -10.28 -1.43
CA GLY A 95 6.25 -11.10 -1.97
C GLY A 95 7.28 -10.28 -2.76
N GLY A 96 6.82 -9.43 -3.69
CA GLY A 96 7.66 -8.55 -4.48
C GLY A 96 8.42 -7.53 -3.62
N MET A 97 7.76 -6.92 -2.63
CA MET A 97 8.42 -6.00 -1.69
C MET A 97 9.54 -6.69 -0.91
N ARG A 98 9.35 -7.94 -0.45
CA ARG A 98 10.39 -8.73 0.20
C ARG A 98 11.56 -9.04 -0.72
N MET A 99 11.30 -9.33 -1.99
CA MET A 99 12.36 -9.59 -2.97
C MET A 99 13.20 -8.34 -3.20
N LEU A 100 12.56 -7.17 -3.37
CA LEU A 100 13.27 -5.91 -3.58
C LEU A 100 14.16 -5.52 -2.38
N ALA A 101 13.68 -5.71 -1.15
CA ALA A 101 14.51 -5.41 0.02
C ALA A 101 15.63 -6.42 0.30
N ARG A 102 15.59 -7.60 -0.33
CA ARG A 102 16.73 -8.54 -0.31
C ARG A 102 17.79 -8.18 -1.34
N LEU A 103 17.44 -7.37 -2.34
CA LEU A 103 18.34 -6.94 -3.42
C LEU A 103 19.05 -5.62 -3.13
N ASP A 104 18.78 -4.95 -2.01
CA ASP A 104 19.64 -3.85 -1.55
C ASP A 104 21.06 -4.42 -1.39
N PRO A 105 22.03 -4.01 -2.23
CA PRO A 105 23.39 -4.48 -2.09
C PRO A 105 23.90 -3.98 -0.75
N VAL A 106 24.53 -4.87 0.01
CA VAL A 106 25.51 -4.46 1.01
C VAL A 106 26.61 -3.74 0.26
N ASP A 107 26.51 -2.43 0.19
CA ASP A 107 27.65 -1.57 -0.09
C ASP A 107 28.46 -1.49 1.20
N THR A 108 29.46 -2.35 1.29
CA THR A 108 30.64 -2.10 2.12
C THR A 108 31.86 -2.41 1.27
N ALA A 109 32.37 -1.34 0.66
CA ALA A 109 33.79 -1.07 0.50
C ALA A 109 34.52 -1.04 1.86
#